data_AF-A0A2E0APM2-F1
#
_entry.id   AF-A0A2E0APM2-F1
#
_cell.length_a   1.000
_cell.length_b   1.000
_cell.length_c   1.000
_cell.angle_alpha   90.00
_cell.angle_beta   90.00
_cell.angle_gamma   90.00
#
_symmetry.space_group_name_H-M   'P 1'
#
loop_
_entity.id
_entity.type
_entity.pdbx_description
1 polymer ?
#
loop_
_entity_poly.entity_id
_entity_poly.type
_entity_poly.pdbx_seq_one_letter_code
_entity_poly.pdbx_strand_id
1 'polypeptide(L)'
;MYLYESRGFEWREYLLRDAEDVVWLCVEEDDWLEVSWLTPIPQNDVALQLPLRDHLLFDGVSYNLVEKGKATFRTLGRVNEQHGNCQFYDYKSDDSQLLSIESFGASLEQGGDVDLCIGRLIRPTDLSLLPGDGRSIYSA
;
A
#
# COMPACT_ATOMS: atom_id res chain seq x y z
N MET A 1 -3.35 -8.26 -7.77
CA MET A 1 -2.36 -8.29 -6.67
C MET A 1 -1.09 -7.65 -7.19
N TYR A 2 -0.44 -6.83 -6.39
CA TYR A 2 0.88 -6.29 -6.68
C TYR A 2 1.92 -7.07 -5.87
N LEU A 3 3.06 -7.32 -6.49
CA LEU A 3 4.24 -7.89 -5.85
C LEU A 3 5.35 -6.87 -6.00
N TYR A 4 5.93 -6.45 -4.89
CA TYR A 4 7.00 -5.47 -4.85
C TYR A 4 8.30 -6.10 -4.40
N GLU A 5 9.41 -5.55 -4.90
CA GLU A 5 10.76 -5.87 -4.44
C GLU A 5 11.57 -4.59 -4.26
N SER A 6 12.22 -4.46 -3.11
CA SER A 6 13.18 -3.40 -2.82
C SER A 6 14.34 -3.95 -1.99
N ARG A 7 15.54 -3.93 -2.57
CA ARG A 7 16.80 -4.30 -1.88
C ARG A 7 16.76 -5.71 -1.26
N GLY A 8 16.06 -6.65 -1.90
CA GLY A 8 15.92 -8.03 -1.43
C GLY A 8 14.79 -8.27 -0.43
N PHE A 9 14.01 -7.24 -0.08
CA PHE A 9 12.76 -7.38 0.67
C PHE A 9 11.58 -7.41 -0.30
N GLU A 10 10.55 -8.20 0.03
CA GLU A 10 9.35 -8.36 -0.77
C GLU A 10 8.10 -8.10 0.07
N TRP A 11 7.13 -7.38 -0.50
CA TRP A 11 5.79 -7.26 0.05
C TRP A 11 4.74 -7.45 -1.05
N ARG A 12 3.51 -7.72 -0.62
CA ARG A 12 2.39 -8.06 -1.50
C ARG A 12 1.19 -7.22 -1.14
N GLU A 13 0.53 -6.70 -2.15
CA GLU A 13 -0.71 -5.95 -1.96
C GLU A 13 -1.88 -6.60 -2.69
N TYR A 14 -2.90 -6.94 -1.92
CA TYR A 14 -4.13 -7.53 -2.41
C TYR A 14 -5.22 -6.48 -2.43
N LEU A 15 -5.72 -6.16 -3.63
CA LEU A 15 -6.93 -5.37 -3.78
C LEU A 15 -8.12 -6.21 -3.34
N LEU A 16 -8.74 -5.84 -2.23
CA LEU A 16 -10.03 -6.39 -1.80
C LEU A 16 -11.11 -5.39 -2.21
N ARG A 17 -12.10 -5.87 -2.95
CA ARG A 17 -13.20 -5.05 -3.43
C ARG A 17 -14.53 -5.73 -3.18
N ASP A 18 -15.43 -5.02 -2.53
CA ASP A 18 -16.83 -5.41 -2.36
C ASP A 18 -17.73 -4.22 -2.73
N ALA A 19 -18.44 -4.36 -3.85
CA ALA A 19 -19.19 -3.25 -4.47
C ALA A 19 -18.33 -1.97 -4.67
N GLU A 20 -18.63 -0.92 -3.88
CA GLU A 20 -17.95 0.38 -3.88
C GLU A 20 -16.78 0.42 -2.88
N ASP A 21 -16.72 -0.50 -1.92
CA ASP A 21 -15.65 -0.56 -0.94
C ASP A 21 -14.39 -1.15 -1.58
N VAL A 22 -13.30 -0.41 -1.45
CA VAL A 22 -11.99 -0.78 -1.97
C VAL A 22 -10.98 -0.60 -0.87
N VAL A 23 -10.20 -1.66 -0.62
CA VAL A 23 -9.10 -1.63 0.36
C VAL A 23 -7.93 -2.45 -0.19
N TRP A 24 -6.74 -2.12 0.26
CA TRP A 24 -5.53 -2.89 0.05
C TRP A 24 -5.19 -3.62 1.33
N LEU A 25 -5.04 -4.94 1.22
CA LEU A 25 -4.40 -5.75 2.24
C LEU A 25 -2.92 -5.87 1.86
N CYS A 26 -2.06 -5.17 2.57
CA CYS A 26 -0.62 -5.25 2.38
C CYS A 26 -0.04 -6.31 3.33
N VAL A 27 0.82 -7.17 2.81
CA VAL A 27 1.47 -8.27 3.53
C VAL A 27 2.96 -8.17 3.29
N GLU A 28 3.70 -7.96 4.37
CA GLU A 28 5.16 -7.86 4.38
C GLU A 28 5.73 -8.95 5.28
N GLU A 29 6.76 -9.64 4.79
CA GLU A 29 7.44 -10.70 5.52
C GLU A 29 8.94 -10.38 5.52
N ASP A 30 9.40 -9.76 6.61
CA ASP A 30 10.80 -9.40 6.84
C ASP A 30 11.40 -10.26 7.98
N ASP A 31 11.54 -9.70 9.19
CA ASP A 31 11.77 -10.42 10.44
C ASP A 31 10.49 -11.09 10.95
N TRP A 32 9.32 -10.48 10.70
CA TRP A 32 8.01 -10.98 11.12
C TRP A 32 6.98 -10.80 10.00
N LEU A 33 5.84 -11.48 10.11
CA LEU A 33 4.72 -11.22 9.23
C LEU A 33 3.95 -10.00 9.73
N GLU A 34 3.99 -8.92 8.96
CA GLU A 34 3.16 -7.73 9.17
C GLU A 34 2.05 -7.66 8.12
N VAL A 35 0.85 -7.30 8.57
CA VAL A 35 -0.32 -7.18 7.71
C VAL A 35 -1.00 -5.84 7.97
N SER A 36 -1.25 -5.08 6.91
CA SER A 36 -1.87 -3.75 6.98
C SER A 36 -3.15 -3.69 6.16
N TRP A 37 -4.13 -2.95 6.69
CA TRP A 37 -5.38 -2.64 6.01
C TRP A 37 -5.38 -1.17 5.61
N LEU A 38 -5.29 -0.92 4.31
CA LEU A 38 -5.10 0.41 3.74
C LEU A 38 -6.30 0.77 2.85
N THR A 39 -6.84 1.98 3.01
CA THR A 39 -7.96 2.51 2.24
C THR A 39 -7.44 3.61 1.33
N PRO A 40 -7.65 3.52 0.01
CA PRO A 40 -7.23 4.55 -0.92
C PRO A 40 -8.01 5.84 -0.70
N ILE A 41 -7.30 6.96 -0.74
CA ILE A 41 -7.89 8.29 -0.75
C ILE A 41 -8.03 8.74 -2.21
N PRO A 42 -9.20 9.27 -2.62
CA PRO A 42 -9.37 9.79 -3.97
C PRO A 42 -8.33 10.85 -4.29
N GLN A 43 -7.70 10.78 -5.47
CA GLN A 43 -6.64 11.71 -5.89
C GLN A 43 -7.06 13.19 -5.81
N ASN A 44 -8.35 13.49 -6.00
CA ASN A 44 -8.89 14.85 -5.90
C ASN A 44 -8.86 15.43 -4.48
N ASP A 45 -8.75 14.58 -3.45
CA ASP A 45 -8.71 14.97 -2.05
C ASP A 45 -7.27 15.05 -1.52
N VAL A 46 -6.27 14.80 -2.39
CA VAL A 46 -4.86 14.76 -2.05
C VAL A 46 -4.16 16.05 -2.46
N ALA A 47 -3.68 16.82 -1.47
CA ALA A 47 -2.85 18.00 -1.69
C ALA A 47 -1.48 17.81 -1.01
N LEU A 48 -0.51 17.29 -1.77
CA LEU A 48 0.86 17.07 -1.29
C LEU A 48 1.78 18.24 -1.63
N GLN A 49 2.62 18.63 -0.67
CA GLN A 49 3.70 19.59 -0.91
C GLN A 49 4.99 18.83 -1.22
N LEU A 50 5.63 19.17 -2.34
CA LEU A 50 6.88 18.56 -2.79
C LEU A 50 8.10 19.45 -2.50
N PRO A 51 9.26 18.87 -2.13
CA PRO A 51 9.47 17.45 -1.83
C PRO A 51 8.72 17.03 -0.56
N LEU A 52 8.33 15.75 -0.49
CA LEU A 52 7.66 15.23 0.69
C LEU A 52 8.55 15.40 1.92
N ARG A 53 7.96 15.93 2.99
CA ARG A 53 8.62 16.14 4.27
C ARG A 53 8.62 14.85 5.08
N ASP A 54 9.57 14.74 6.00
CA ASP A 54 9.61 13.62 6.94
C ASP A 54 8.47 13.70 7.99
N HIS A 55 7.79 14.85 8.09
CA HIS A 55 6.60 15.05 8.91
C HIS A 55 5.45 15.59 8.05
N LEU A 56 4.30 14.92 8.09
CA LEU A 56 3.10 15.31 7.35
C LEU A 56 1.92 15.49 8.31
N LEU A 57 1.05 16.45 7.99
CA LEU A 57 -0.25 16.60 8.60
C LEU A 57 -1.30 16.27 7.54
N PHE A 58 -2.07 15.22 7.77
CA PHE A 58 -3.12 14.77 6.85
C PHE A 58 -4.38 14.45 7.66
N ASP A 59 -5.51 15.01 7.25
CA ASP A 59 -6.81 14.86 7.94
C ASP A 59 -6.74 15.09 9.47
N GLY A 60 -5.97 16.09 9.90
CA GLY A 60 -5.77 16.42 11.31
C GLY A 60 -4.87 15.47 12.10
N VAL A 61 -4.32 14.44 11.47
CA VAL A 61 -3.40 13.46 12.07
C VAL A 61 -1.96 13.78 11.64
N SER A 62 -1.06 13.82 12.62
CA SER A 62 0.37 13.99 12.39
C SER A 62 1.04 12.63 12.12
N TYR A 63 1.81 12.57 11.04
CA TYR A 63 2.49 11.38 10.57
C TYR A 63 4.00 11.64 10.47
N ASN A 64 4.80 10.68 10.90
CA ASN A 64 6.25 10.67 10.80
C ASN A 64 6.69 9.63 9.77
N LEU A 65 7.65 9.99 8.92
CA LEU A 65 8.21 9.09 7.92
C LEU A 65 8.93 7.94 8.63
N VAL A 66 8.57 6.71 8.29
CA VAL A 66 9.19 5.48 8.77
C VAL A 66 10.15 4.95 7.72
N GLU A 67 9.69 4.87 6.47
CA GLU A 67 10.48 4.37 5.36
C GLU A 67 10.19 5.13 4.07
N LYS A 68 11.20 5.25 3.21
CA LYS A 68 11.02 5.64 1.82
C LYS A 68 12.03 4.95 0.93
N GLY A 69 11.62 4.63 -0.29
CA GLY A 69 12.47 3.90 -1.18
C GLY A 69 11.99 3.87 -2.62
N LYS A 70 12.66 3.02 -3.40
CA LYS A 70 12.25 2.66 -4.74
C LYS A 70 12.12 1.15 -4.78
N ALA A 71 11.03 0.69 -5.36
CA ALA A 71 10.75 -0.71 -5.56
C ALA A 71 10.52 -1.00 -7.04
N THR A 72 10.75 -2.24 -7.45
CA THR A 72 10.13 -2.75 -8.66
C THR A 72 8.81 -3.40 -8.28
N PHE A 73 7.80 -3.29 -9.14
CA PHE A 73 6.53 -3.97 -8.93
C PHE A 73 6.16 -4.81 -10.14
N ARG A 74 5.38 -5.86 -9.92
CA ARG A 74 4.63 -6.57 -10.95
C ARG A 74 3.22 -6.89 -10.50
N THR A 75 2.26 -6.83 -11.42
CA THR A 75 0.88 -7.20 -11.13
C THR A 75 0.62 -8.64 -11.52
N LEU A 76 -0.01 -9.40 -10.63
CA LEU A 76 -0.58 -10.71 -10.90
C LEU A 76 -2.11 -10.58 -10.93
N GLY A 77 -2.69 -10.92 -12.08
CA GLY A 77 -4.12 -10.80 -12.35
C GLY A 77 -4.55 -11.58 -13.59
N ARG A 78 -5.86 -11.67 -13.85
CA ARG A 78 -6.41 -12.40 -15.01
C ARG A 78 -6.21 -11.66 -16.35
N VAL A 79 -5.93 -10.36 -16.31
CA VAL A 79 -5.80 -9.51 -17.51
C VAL A 79 -4.61 -8.58 -17.32
N ASN A 80 -3.73 -8.56 -18.32
CA ASN A 80 -2.58 -7.64 -18.49
C ASN A 80 -1.68 -7.51 -17.25
N GLU A 81 -0.70 -8.41 -17.14
CA GLU A 81 0.43 -8.24 -16.23
C GLU A 81 1.16 -6.94 -16.57
N GLN A 82 1.39 -6.13 -15.55
CA GLN A 82 2.19 -4.91 -15.62
C GLN A 82 3.45 -5.11 -14.79
N HIS A 83 4.52 -4.43 -15.17
CA HIS A 83 5.71 -4.31 -14.36
C HIS A 83 6.25 -2.89 -14.46
N GLY A 84 6.93 -2.41 -13.42
CA GLY A 84 7.47 -1.07 -13.42
C GLY A 84 8.24 -0.76 -12.16
N ASN A 85 8.50 0.54 -11.96
CA ASN A 85 9.10 1.07 -10.75
C ASN A 85 8.04 1.83 -9.95
N CYS A 86 8.13 1.71 -8.63
CA CYS A 86 7.37 2.49 -7.65
C CYS A 86 8.36 3.27 -6.78
N GLN A 87 8.03 4.53 -6.48
CA GLN A 87 8.66 5.25 -5.38
C GLN A 87 7.65 5.34 -4.23
N PHE A 88 8.03 4.86 -3.06
CA PHE A 88 7.14 4.75 -1.91
C PHE A 88 7.63 5.57 -0.73
N TYR A 89 6.68 6.02 0.09
CA TYR A 89 6.90 6.71 1.35
C TYR A 89 5.87 6.22 2.37
N ASP A 90 6.33 5.54 3.40
CA ASP A 90 5.50 5.00 4.47
C ASP A 90 5.66 5.83 5.73
N TYR A 91 4.53 6.31 6.22
CA TYR A 91 4.45 7.12 7.41
C TYR A 91 3.59 6.46 8.48
N LYS A 92 3.87 6.80 9.73
CA LYS A 92 3.14 6.33 10.91
C LYS A 92 2.87 7.48 11.87
N SER A 93 1.64 7.52 12.39
CA SER A 93 1.27 8.43 13.48
C SER A 93 1.61 7.84 14.85
N ASP A 94 1.58 8.68 15.88
CA ASP A 94 1.83 8.26 17.27
C ASP A 94 0.80 7.20 17.74
N ASP A 95 -0.43 7.26 17.22
CA ASP A 95 -1.51 6.30 17.48
C ASP A 95 -1.47 5.07 16.55
N SER A 96 -0.35 4.85 15.84
CA SER A 96 -0.14 3.73 14.92
C SER A 96 -1.06 3.67 13.69
N GLN A 97 -1.70 4.79 13.32
CA GLN A 97 -2.30 4.92 11.99
C GLN A 97 -1.20 5.00 10.93
N LEU A 98 -1.45 4.40 9.78
CA LEU A 98 -0.55 4.36 8.64
C LEU A 98 -1.00 5.37 7.58
N LEU A 99 -0.02 5.95 6.89
CA LEU A 99 -0.21 6.72 5.68
C LEU A 99 0.87 6.27 4.69
N SER A 100 0.45 5.69 3.57
CA SER A 100 1.35 5.24 2.50
C SER A 100 1.13 6.09 1.26
N ILE A 101 2.23 6.48 0.61
CA ILE A 101 2.23 7.29 -0.60
C ILE A 101 3.09 6.58 -1.64
N GLU A 102 2.51 6.25 -2.78
CA GLU A 102 3.17 5.54 -3.87
C GLU A 102 3.07 6.33 -5.18
N SER A 103 4.15 6.34 -5.94
CA SER A 103 4.24 7.00 -7.25
C SER A 103 4.75 6.00 -8.27
N PHE A 104 3.92 5.70 -9.27
CA PHE A 104 4.22 4.71 -10.30
C PHE A 104 4.76 5.36 -11.58
N GLY A 105 5.83 4.79 -12.14
CA GLY A 105 6.41 5.28 -13.39
C GLY A 105 7.30 6.52 -13.19
N ALA A 106 6.74 7.71 -13.32
CA ALA A 106 7.46 8.95 -13.04
C ALA A 106 7.56 9.16 -11.51
N SER A 107 8.68 9.72 -11.04
CA SER A 107 8.80 10.08 -9.62
C SER A 107 7.81 11.18 -9.25
N LEU A 108 7.43 11.26 -7.98
CA LEU A 108 6.52 12.27 -7.46
C LEU A 108 7.01 13.70 -7.79
N GLU A 109 8.31 13.95 -7.68
CA GLU A 109 8.93 15.26 -8.02
C GLU A 109 8.85 15.63 -9.51
N GLN A 110 8.60 14.65 -10.38
CA GLN A 110 8.45 14.84 -11.83
C GLN A 110 6.98 14.90 -12.26
N GLY A 111 6.05 14.97 -11.29
CA GLY A 111 4.61 14.99 -11.55
C GLY A 111 4.02 13.62 -11.85
N GLY A 112 4.61 12.54 -11.30
CA GLY A 112 3.98 11.22 -11.32
C GLY A 112 2.63 11.23 -10.61
N ASP A 113 1.69 10.42 -11.11
CA ASP A 113 0.45 10.15 -10.40
C ASP A 113 0.76 9.46 -9.07
N VAL A 114 -0.05 9.80 -8.08
CA VAL A 114 0.15 9.37 -6.69
C VAL A 114 -1.04 8.60 -6.20
N ASP A 115 -0.77 7.45 -5.62
CA ASP A 115 -1.72 6.71 -4.79
C ASP A 115 -1.41 7.03 -3.33
N LEU A 116 -2.42 7.53 -2.61
CA LEU A 116 -2.33 7.81 -1.19
C LEU A 116 -3.32 6.90 -0.47
N CYS A 117 -2.84 6.13 0.50
CA CYS A 117 -3.68 5.27 1.32
C CYS A 117 -3.50 5.59 2.81
N ILE A 118 -4.60 5.54 3.57
CA ILE A 118 -4.57 5.59 5.04
C ILE A 118 -5.00 4.25 5.62
N GLY A 119 -4.51 3.90 6.80
CA GLY A 119 -4.91 2.64 7.38
C GLY A 119 -4.31 2.31 8.72
N ARG A 120 -4.20 1.00 8.97
CA ARG A 120 -3.69 0.47 10.24
C ARG A 120 -3.03 -0.90 10.03
N LEU A 121 -2.13 -1.23 10.95
CA LEU A 121 -1.69 -2.61 11.14
C LEU A 121 -2.87 -3.46 11.67
N ILE A 122 -3.02 -4.65 11.12
CA ILE A 122 -3.90 -5.69 11.63
C ILE A 122 -3.16 -6.40 12.75
N ARG A 123 -3.72 -6.36 13.96
CA ARG A 123 -3.13 -7.10 15.08
C ARG A 123 -3.29 -8.60 14.81
N PRO A 124 -2.34 -9.46 15.20
CA PRO A 124 -2.48 -10.91 15.03
C PRO A 124 -3.78 -11.48 15.62
N THR A 125 -4.30 -10.87 16.69
CA THR A 125 -5.58 -11.26 17.32
C THR A 125 -6.81 -10.93 16.49
N ASP A 126 -6.70 -9.99 15.55
CA ASP A 126 -7.79 -9.52 14.71
C ASP A 126 -7.85 -10.31 13.38
N LEU A 127 -6.85 -11.15 13.12
CA LEU A 127 -6.74 -11.96 11.91
C LEU A 127 -7.11 -13.42 12.19
N SER A 128 -8.09 -13.93 11.43
CA SER A 128 -8.40 -15.36 11.39
C SER A 128 -8.21 -15.86 9.96
N LEU A 129 -7.28 -16.79 9.79
CA LEU A 129 -7.06 -17.47 8.51
C LEU A 129 -7.83 -18.79 8.54
N LEU A 130 -8.87 -18.86 7.71
CA LEU A 130 -9.67 -20.07 7.57
C LEU A 130 -9.11 -20.93 6.43
N PRO A 131 -9.07 -22.27 6.59
CA PRO A 131 -8.68 -23.14 5.51
C PRO A 131 -9.67 -23.01 4.35
N GLY A 132 -9.15 -22.77 3.15
CA GLY A 132 -9.88 -22.86 1.89
C GLY A 132 -9.26 -23.95 1.01
N ASP A 133 -10.01 -24.46 0.05
CA ASP A 133 -9.49 -25.42 -0.95
C ASP A 133 -8.61 -24.73 -2.02
N GLY A 134 -8.37 -23.42 -1.88
CA GLY A 134 -7.58 -22.59 -2.78
C GLY A 134 -8.24 -22.38 -4.14
N ARG A 135 -9.50 -22.81 -4.33
CA ARG A 135 -10.20 -22.70 -5.60
C ARG A 135 -10.98 -21.39 -5.67
N SER A 136 -10.93 -20.76 -6.83
CA SER A 136 -11.77 -19.60 -7.11
C SER A 136 -13.22 -20.07 -7.32
N ILE A 137 -14.18 -19.47 -6.63
CA ILE A 137 -15.62 -19.64 -6.94
C ILE A 137 -16.03 -18.93 -8.24
N TYR A 138 -15.10 -18.16 -8.84
CA TYR A 138 -15.27 -17.47 -10.11
C TYR A 138 -14.62 -18.24 -11.28
N SER A 139 -14.45 -19.55 -11.16
CA SER A 139 -14.20 -20.42 -12.31
C SER A 139 -15.52 -20.70 -13.02
N ALA A 140 -15.76 -20.02 -14.14
CA ALA A 140 -16.66 -20.48 -15.19
C ALA A 140 -15.82 -21.21 -16.25
#